data_AF-A0A9W8HPH6-F1
#
_entry.id   AF-A0A9W8HPH6-F1
#
_cell.length_a   1.000
_cell.length_b   1.000
_cell.length_c   1.000
_cell.angle_alpha   90.00
_cell.angle_beta   90.00
_cell.angle_gamma   90.00
#
_symmetry.space_group_name_H-M   'P 1'
#
loop_
_entity.id
_entity.type
_entity.pdbx_description
1 polymer ?
#
loop_
_entity_poly.entity_id
_entity_poly.type
_entity_poly.pdbx_seq_one_letter_code
_entity_poly.pdbx_strand_id
1 'polypeptide(L)'
;ATDGLGEAMRAVDGEVREVDALVMALPAHQNADRLLQRIGVARRRILALWQLLPGKPDAVRELWRCATGSSEQIEELSHRLADVCDHLASLAALAAHCEMVLARAHANYLAQLSLNATRLNMRVRVFSNRWLVLVALMLPMHFITLAFGQNIVVPWNTHEEDRGRLAVAWLGIMGCLLGAFSLALLLARYLRFV
;
A
#
# COMPACT_ATOMS: atom_id res chain seq x y z
N ALA A 1 18.60 13.62 35.93
CA ALA A 1 18.24 12.38 35.19
C ALA A 1 16.87 12.47 34.52
N THR A 2 15.89 13.14 35.13
CA THR A 2 14.57 13.47 34.56
C THR A 2 14.65 14.38 33.34
N ASP A 3 15.60 15.33 33.29
CA ASP A 3 15.76 16.24 32.14
C ASP A 3 16.06 15.51 30.82
N GLY A 4 16.84 14.44 30.87
CA GLY A 4 17.13 13.61 29.68
C GLY A 4 15.90 12.86 29.15
N LEU A 5 14.94 12.55 30.01
CA LEU A 5 13.67 11.94 29.61
C LEU A 5 12.78 12.95 28.89
N GLY A 6 12.78 14.20 29.35
CA GLY A 6 12.08 15.30 28.71
C GLY A 6 12.65 15.63 27.33
N GLU A 7 13.98 15.64 27.19
CA GLU A 7 14.64 15.85 25.90
C GLU A 7 14.39 14.71 24.91
N ALA A 8 14.49 13.46 25.36
CA ALA A 8 14.15 12.28 24.56
C ALA A 8 12.68 12.29 24.11
N MET A 9 11.77 12.73 24.99
CA MET A 9 10.35 12.84 24.67
C MET A 9 10.07 13.93 23.62
N ARG A 10 10.72 15.10 23.72
CA ARG A 10 10.58 16.17 22.72
C ARG A 10 11.13 15.74 21.35
N ALA A 11 12.22 14.98 21.33
CA ALA A 11 12.74 14.40 20.10
C ALA A 11 11.72 13.44 19.45
N VAL A 12 11.09 12.58 20.25
CA VAL A 12 10.05 11.66 19.77
C VAL A 12 8.79 12.40 19.30
N ASP A 13 8.33 13.44 20.00
CA ASP A 13 7.21 14.29 19.58
C ASP A 13 7.49 14.97 18.22
N GLY A 14 8.72 15.46 18.02
CA GLY A 14 9.17 16.00 16.74
C GLY A 14 9.12 14.97 15.60
N GLU A 15 9.62 13.75 15.85
CA GLU A 15 9.57 12.66 14.86
C GLU A 15 8.13 12.23 14.53
N VAL A 16 7.24 12.17 15.52
CA VAL A 16 5.82 11.80 15.32
C VAL A 16 5.11 12.84 14.47
N ARG A 17 5.35 14.14 14.70
CA ARG A 17 4.80 15.21 13.86
C ARG A 17 5.36 15.16 12.44
N GLU A 18 6.64 14.86 12.27
CA GLU A 18 7.23 14.68 10.94
C GLU A 18 6.58 13.51 10.19
N VAL A 19 6.35 12.39 10.87
CA VAL A 19 5.66 11.21 10.30
C VAL A 19 4.23 11.56 9.87
N ASP A 20 3.48 12.30 10.70
CA ASP A 20 2.10 12.72 10.36
C ASP A 20 2.08 13.68 9.15
N ALA A 21 3.00 14.64 9.11
CA ALA A 21 3.15 15.55 7.97
C ALA A 21 3.54 14.81 6.68
N LEU A 22 4.42 13.80 6.77
CA LEU A 22 4.83 12.98 5.63
C LEU A 22 3.67 12.12 5.09
N VAL A 23 2.80 11.60 5.96
CA VAL A 23 1.58 10.87 5.54
C VAL A 23 0.61 11.80 4.79
N MET A 24 0.53 13.08 5.15
CA MET A 24 -0.32 14.06 4.45
C MET A 24 0.30 14.56 3.13
N ALA A 25 1.62 14.70 3.05
CA ALA A 25 2.29 15.38 1.94
C ALA A 25 2.78 14.45 0.82
N LEU A 26 3.10 13.17 1.08
CA LEU A 26 3.75 12.33 0.08
C LEU A 26 2.77 11.39 -0.65
N PRO A 27 2.79 11.36 -2.00
CA PRO A 27 2.13 10.30 -2.75
C PRO A 27 2.78 8.96 -2.40
N ALA A 28 1.98 8.01 -1.88
CA ALA A 28 2.41 6.73 -1.31
C ALA A 28 3.29 5.83 -2.21
N HIS A 29 3.55 6.20 -3.46
CA HIS A 29 4.22 5.38 -4.46
C HIS A 29 5.74 5.25 -4.26
N GLN A 30 6.45 6.32 -3.89
CA GLN A 30 7.93 6.29 -3.95
C GLN A 30 8.62 5.88 -2.64
N ASN A 31 7.94 5.96 -1.49
CA ASN A 31 8.57 5.78 -0.18
C ASN A 31 7.73 4.95 0.81
N ALA A 32 6.85 4.06 0.33
CA ALA A 32 5.97 3.24 1.17
C ALA A 32 6.75 2.47 2.26
N ASP A 33 7.81 1.77 1.87
CA ASP A 33 8.61 0.95 2.79
C ASP A 33 9.35 1.80 3.82
N ARG A 34 9.89 2.96 3.39
CA ARG A 34 10.60 3.89 4.27
C ARG A 34 9.66 4.54 5.29
N LEU A 35 8.42 4.86 4.88
CA LEU A 35 7.41 5.43 5.76
C LEU A 35 6.93 4.39 6.78
N LEU A 36 6.69 3.15 6.36
CA LEU A 36 6.31 2.05 7.26
C LEU A 36 7.41 1.77 8.30
N GLN A 37 8.68 1.77 7.86
CA GLN A 37 9.82 1.60 8.75
C GLN A 37 9.91 2.75 9.76
N ARG A 38 9.71 4.00 9.34
CA ARG A 38 9.70 5.17 10.24
C ARG A 38 8.57 5.10 11.27
N ILE A 39 7.34 4.76 10.85
CA ILE A 39 6.21 4.56 11.76
C ILE A 39 6.55 3.47 12.80
N GLY A 40 7.13 2.35 12.36
CA GLY A 40 7.52 1.26 13.25
C GLY A 40 8.64 1.62 14.24
N VAL A 41 9.63 2.44 13.82
CA VAL A 41 10.69 2.94 14.71
C VAL A 41 10.13 3.93 15.73
N ALA A 42 9.30 4.89 15.29
CA ALA A 42 8.65 5.85 16.20
C ALA A 42 7.81 5.12 17.27
N ARG A 43 7.00 4.15 16.85
CA ARG A 43 6.19 3.34 17.77
C ARG A 43 7.03 2.60 18.81
N ARG A 44 8.13 1.95 18.40
CA ARG A 44 9.04 1.27 19.34
C ARG A 44 9.65 2.23 20.37
N ARG A 45 9.97 3.46 19.96
CA ARG A 45 10.54 4.48 20.86
C ARG A 45 9.51 5.00 21.86
N ILE A 46 8.28 5.27 21.41
CA ILE A 46 7.21 5.71 22.31
C ILE A 46 6.84 4.60 23.29
N LEU A 47 6.68 3.35 22.84
CA LEU A 47 6.42 2.21 23.75
C LEU A 47 7.56 2.00 24.76
N ALA A 48 8.82 2.15 24.35
CA ALA A 48 9.95 2.05 25.27
C ALA A 48 9.90 3.15 26.34
N LEU A 49 9.62 4.40 25.95
CA LEU A 49 9.39 5.50 26.89
C LEU A 49 8.21 5.20 27.84
N TRP A 50 7.09 4.73 27.29
CA TRP A 50 5.89 4.42 28.05
C TRP A 50 6.11 3.28 29.06
N GLN A 51 6.92 2.28 28.72
CA GLN A 51 7.29 1.16 29.61
C GLN A 51 8.33 1.55 30.68
N LEU A 52 9.21 2.53 30.39
CA LEU A 52 10.22 3.00 31.34
C LEU A 52 9.69 4.01 32.37
N LEU A 53 8.57 4.66 32.08
CA LEU A 53 7.93 5.64 32.97
C LEU A 53 7.34 5.05 34.27
N PRO A 54 6.57 3.94 34.26
CA PRO A 54 5.89 3.46 35.47
C PRO A 54 6.83 2.88 36.55
N GLY A 55 8.02 2.39 36.19
CA GLY A 55 8.95 1.79 37.18
C GLY A 55 9.80 2.79 37.98
N LYS A 56 9.92 4.03 37.52
CA LYS A 56 10.70 5.08 38.20
C LYS A 56 10.00 5.72 39.42
N PRO A 57 8.68 5.98 39.42
CA PRO A 57 7.99 6.52 40.59
C PRO A 57 7.86 5.49 41.73
N ASP A 58 7.78 4.20 41.45
CA ASP A 58 7.72 3.16 42.49
C ASP A 58 9.06 3.02 43.24
N ALA A 59 10.19 3.10 42.54
CA ALA A 59 11.51 3.14 43.17
C ALA A 59 11.70 4.40 44.05
N VAL A 60 11.10 5.53 43.65
CA VAL A 60 11.06 6.75 44.46
C VAL A 60 10.18 6.57 45.70
N ARG A 61 9.05 5.86 45.57
CA ARG A 61 8.15 5.54 46.68
C ARG A 61 8.75 4.51 47.66
N GLU A 62 9.57 3.58 47.17
CA GLU A 62 10.40 2.70 48.02
C GLU A 62 11.51 3.47 48.75
N LEU A 63 12.16 4.42 48.08
CA LEU A 63 13.16 5.30 48.70
C LEU A 63 12.54 6.15 49.82
N TRP A 64 11.30 6.62 49.62
CA TRP A 64 10.49 7.33 50.64
C TRP A 64 10.29 6.49 51.90
N ARG A 65 10.08 5.17 51.75
CA ARG A 65 9.90 4.24 52.86
C ARG A 65 11.19 3.97 53.65
N CYS A 66 12.35 4.24 53.05
CA CYS A 66 13.67 4.07 53.68
C CYS A 66 14.16 5.33 54.42
N ALA A 67 13.59 6.51 54.14
CA ALA A 67 14.05 7.80 54.65
C ALA A 67 13.50 8.21 56.05
N THR A 68 13.10 7.25 56.89
CA THR A 68 12.35 7.43 58.16
C THR A 68 13.15 8.04 59.34
N GLY A 69 14.15 8.89 59.07
CA GLY A 69 15.09 9.37 60.10
C GLY A 69 14.86 10.75 60.71
N SER A 70 14.21 11.72 60.04
CA SER A 70 14.18 13.11 60.51
C SER A 70 13.01 13.94 59.96
N SER A 71 12.12 14.44 60.82
CA SER A 71 10.85 15.11 60.46
C SER A 71 10.97 16.32 59.52
N GLU A 72 12.04 17.10 59.63
CA GLU A 72 12.22 18.35 58.86
C GLU A 72 12.78 18.11 57.45
N GLN A 73 13.63 17.09 57.30
CA GLN A 73 14.19 16.68 56.01
C GLN A 73 13.17 15.93 55.13
N ILE A 74 12.13 15.36 55.75
CA ILE A 74 11.04 14.65 55.06
C ILE A 74 10.18 15.63 54.26
N GLU A 75 9.91 16.84 54.77
CA GLU A 75 9.05 17.82 54.10
C GLU A 75 9.70 18.35 52.81
N GLU A 76 10.97 18.77 52.88
CA GLU A 76 11.70 19.25 51.70
C GLU A 76 11.92 18.15 50.65
N LEU A 77 12.21 16.92 51.10
CA LEU A 77 12.30 15.76 50.20
C LEU A 77 10.94 15.44 49.58
N SER A 78 9.84 15.51 50.34
CA SER A 78 8.50 15.23 49.83
C SER A 78 8.10 16.20 48.72
N HIS A 79 8.43 17.49 48.86
CA HIS A 79 8.11 18.49 47.85
C HIS A 79 8.91 18.27 46.56
N ARG A 80 10.22 17.97 46.67
CA ARG A 80 11.06 17.65 45.50
C ARG A 80 10.61 16.37 44.77
N LEU A 81 10.11 15.37 45.49
CA LEU A 81 9.58 14.15 44.90
C LEU A 81 8.21 14.36 44.25
N ALA A 82 7.36 15.23 44.83
CA ALA A 82 6.10 15.62 44.22
C ALA A 82 6.33 16.27 42.84
N ASP A 83 7.30 17.20 42.72
CA ASP A 83 7.65 17.82 41.45
C ASP A 83 8.14 16.81 40.40
N VAL A 84 8.97 15.83 40.83
CA VAL A 84 9.45 14.76 39.94
C VAL A 84 8.29 13.86 39.46
N CYS A 85 7.36 13.54 40.36
CA CYS A 85 6.16 12.76 40.02
C CYS A 85 5.25 13.51 39.04
N ASP A 86 5.02 14.80 39.25
CA ASP A 86 4.22 15.64 38.35
C ASP A 86 4.87 15.78 36.96
N HIS A 87 6.20 15.92 36.91
CA HIS A 87 6.93 15.87 35.64
C HIS A 87 6.80 14.53 34.93
N LEU A 88 6.92 13.41 35.64
CA LEU A 88 6.72 12.08 35.04
C LEU A 88 5.27 11.88 34.55
N ALA A 89 4.28 12.37 35.29
CA ALA A 89 2.87 12.33 34.88
C ALA A 89 2.63 13.13 33.60
N SER A 90 3.22 14.32 33.49
CA SER A 90 3.13 15.14 32.27
C SER A 90 3.80 14.47 31.05
N LEU A 91 4.93 13.78 31.25
CA LEU A 91 5.60 13.01 30.20
C LEU A 91 4.77 11.79 29.77
N ALA A 92 4.10 11.11 30.71
CA ALA A 92 3.18 10.01 30.39
C ALA A 92 2.02 10.46 29.51
N ALA A 93 1.42 11.62 29.83
CA ALA A 93 0.35 12.20 29.04
C ALA A 93 0.81 12.57 27.62
N LEU A 94 2.01 13.14 27.47
CA LEU A 94 2.56 13.46 26.16
C LEU A 94 2.83 12.20 25.31
N ALA A 95 3.36 11.14 25.93
CA ALA A 95 3.59 9.86 25.27
C ALA A 95 2.29 9.24 24.76
N ALA A 96 1.22 9.29 25.57
CA ALA A 96 -0.10 8.82 25.18
C ALA A 96 -0.67 9.63 24.01
N HIS A 97 -0.46 10.95 24.00
CA HIS A 97 -0.84 11.81 22.89
C HIS A 97 -0.09 11.44 21.59
N CYS A 98 1.22 11.19 21.69
CA CYS A 98 2.05 10.77 20.56
C CYS A 98 1.57 9.44 19.96
N GLU A 99 1.24 8.44 20.78
CA GLU A 99 0.64 7.18 20.30
C GLU A 99 -0.68 7.44 19.56
N MET A 100 -1.55 8.31 20.06
CA MET A 100 -2.83 8.63 19.40
C MET A 100 -2.64 9.28 18.03
N VAL A 101 -1.68 10.20 17.90
CA VAL A 101 -1.35 10.84 16.62
C VAL A 101 -0.77 9.80 15.66
N LEU A 102 0.18 8.98 16.13
CA LEU A 102 0.80 7.94 15.32
C LEU A 102 -0.20 6.88 14.84
N ALA A 103 -1.18 6.50 15.68
CA ALA A 103 -2.24 5.58 15.31
C ALA A 103 -3.14 6.14 14.20
N ARG A 104 -3.49 7.44 14.26
CA ARG A 104 -4.25 8.12 13.21
C ARG A 104 -3.46 8.22 11.91
N ALA A 105 -2.18 8.60 11.98
CA ALA A 105 -1.29 8.65 10.82
C ALA A 105 -1.19 7.26 10.14
N HIS A 106 -1.06 6.18 10.92
CA HIS A 106 -1.02 4.82 10.40
C HIS A 106 -2.33 4.41 9.70
N ALA A 107 -3.50 4.73 10.30
CA ALA A 107 -4.80 4.46 9.69
C ALA A 107 -4.98 5.23 8.36
N ASN A 108 -4.60 6.50 8.34
CA ASN A 108 -4.64 7.35 7.15
C ASN A 108 -3.73 6.80 6.04
N TYR A 109 -2.53 6.34 6.39
CA TYR A 109 -1.61 5.72 5.44
C TYR A 109 -2.19 4.45 4.81
N LEU A 110 -2.77 3.54 5.61
CA LEU A 110 -3.40 2.33 5.09
C LEU A 110 -4.58 2.65 4.16
N ALA A 111 -5.38 3.67 4.48
CA ALA A 111 -6.45 4.14 3.62
C ALA A 111 -5.91 4.65 2.27
N GLN A 112 -4.84 5.45 2.28
CA GLN A 112 -4.20 5.91 1.04
C GLN A 112 -3.61 4.74 0.23
N LEU A 113 -2.99 3.77 0.89
CA LEU A 113 -2.44 2.59 0.22
C LEU A 113 -3.55 1.78 -0.47
N SER A 114 -4.67 1.55 0.21
CA SER A 114 -5.87 0.89 -0.34
C SER A 114 -6.44 1.64 -1.54
N LEU A 115 -6.56 2.97 -1.46
CA LEU A 115 -7.03 3.80 -2.57
C LEU A 115 -6.09 3.72 -3.76
N ASN A 116 -4.78 3.75 -3.53
CA ASN A 116 -3.77 3.65 -4.59
C ASN A 116 -3.75 2.26 -5.21
N ALA A 117 -3.85 1.19 -4.42
CA ALA A 117 -3.98 -0.17 -4.94
C ALA A 117 -5.25 -0.32 -5.81
N THR A 118 -6.37 0.22 -5.36
CA THR A 118 -7.62 0.25 -6.13
C THR A 118 -7.46 1.03 -7.44
N ARG A 119 -6.81 2.20 -7.41
CA ARG A 119 -6.54 3.01 -8.62
C ARG A 119 -5.63 2.29 -9.61
N LEU A 120 -4.57 1.63 -9.12
CA LEU A 120 -3.68 0.83 -9.97
C LEU A 120 -4.42 -0.35 -10.59
N ASN A 121 -5.25 -1.05 -9.81
CA ASN A 121 -6.10 -2.12 -10.31
C ASN A 121 -7.09 -1.64 -11.37
N MET A 122 -7.73 -0.48 -11.17
CA MET A 122 -8.60 0.12 -12.18
C MET A 122 -7.83 0.43 -13.47
N ARG A 123 -6.63 1.01 -13.37
CA ARG A 123 -5.77 1.29 -14.54
C ARG A 123 -5.38 0.02 -15.29
N VAL A 124 -4.95 -1.01 -14.57
CA VAL A 124 -4.61 -2.33 -15.16
C VAL A 124 -5.84 -2.97 -15.78
N ARG A 125 -7.02 -2.87 -15.15
CA ARG A 125 -8.28 -3.38 -15.72
C ARG A 125 -8.66 -2.69 -17.01
N VAL A 126 -8.54 -1.36 -17.10
CA VAL A 126 -8.82 -0.62 -18.33
C VAL A 126 -7.86 -1.04 -19.45
N PHE A 127 -6.58 -1.18 -19.14
CA PHE A 127 -5.59 -1.68 -20.09
C PHE A 127 -5.88 -3.12 -20.52
N SER A 128 -6.10 -4.02 -19.55
CA SER A 128 -6.39 -5.43 -19.78
C SER A 128 -7.66 -5.61 -20.61
N ASN A 129 -8.71 -4.84 -20.35
CA ASN A 129 -9.95 -4.89 -21.13
C ASN A 129 -9.72 -4.58 -22.62
N ARG A 130 -8.87 -3.59 -22.93
CA ARG A 130 -8.53 -3.26 -24.33
C ARG A 130 -7.80 -4.42 -25.02
N TRP A 131 -6.87 -5.07 -24.32
CA TRP A 131 -6.16 -6.23 -24.87
C TRP A 131 -7.05 -7.47 -24.98
N LEU A 132 -7.90 -7.71 -23.98
CA LEU A 132 -8.80 -8.85 -23.94
C LEU A 132 -9.80 -8.80 -25.10
N VAL A 133 -10.30 -7.61 -25.45
CA VAL A 133 -11.15 -7.42 -26.63
C VAL A 133 -10.41 -7.81 -27.92
N LEU A 134 -9.13 -7.44 -28.07
CA LEU A 134 -8.32 -7.85 -29.23
C LEU A 134 -8.12 -9.38 -29.27
N VAL A 135 -7.82 -10.00 -28.13
CA VAL A 135 -7.67 -11.47 -28.03
C VAL A 135 -8.97 -12.18 -28.40
N ALA A 136 -10.11 -11.70 -27.90
CA ALA A 136 -11.42 -12.26 -28.24
C ALA A 136 -11.74 -12.15 -29.74
N LEU A 137 -11.33 -11.07 -30.40
CA LEU A 137 -11.46 -10.90 -31.85
C LEU A 137 -10.51 -11.82 -32.65
N MET A 138 -9.32 -12.12 -32.12
CA MET A 138 -8.34 -12.99 -32.78
C MET A 138 -8.71 -14.49 -32.67
N LEU A 139 -9.42 -14.90 -31.62
CA LEU A 139 -9.74 -16.30 -31.34
C LEU A 139 -10.50 -17.04 -32.48
N PRO A 140 -11.59 -16.50 -33.05
CA PRO A 140 -12.29 -17.17 -34.17
C PRO A 140 -11.43 -17.21 -35.44
N MET A 141 -10.64 -16.16 -35.69
CA MET A 141 -9.69 -16.14 -36.81
C MET A 141 -8.65 -17.25 -36.64
N HIS A 142 -8.13 -17.42 -35.43
CA HIS A 142 -7.16 -18.47 -35.12
C HIS A 142 -7.73 -19.86 -35.38
N PHE A 143 -8.97 -20.13 -34.93
CA PHE A 143 -9.65 -21.39 -35.18
C PHE A 143 -9.80 -21.73 -36.66
N ILE A 144 -10.19 -20.74 -37.49
CA ILE A 144 -10.32 -20.93 -38.94
C ILE A 144 -8.97 -21.27 -39.57
N THR A 145 -7.92 -20.54 -39.21
CA THR A 145 -6.56 -20.83 -39.74
C THR A 145 -6.03 -22.19 -39.32
N LEU A 146 -6.37 -22.65 -38.11
CA LEU A 146 -6.03 -23.98 -37.62
C LEU A 146 -6.77 -25.09 -38.38
N ALA A 147 -8.07 -24.91 -38.65
CA ALA A 147 -8.89 -25.88 -39.38
C ALA A 147 -8.43 -26.06 -40.83
N PHE A 148 -8.10 -24.97 -41.53
CA PHE A 148 -7.55 -25.03 -42.89
C PHE A 148 -6.05 -25.35 -42.95
N GLY A 149 -5.34 -25.28 -41.82
CA GLY A 149 -3.94 -25.68 -41.69
C GLY A 149 -3.72 -27.18 -41.46
N GLN A 150 -4.80 -27.96 -41.31
CA GLN A 150 -4.72 -29.42 -41.21
C GLN A 150 -4.58 -30.06 -42.59
N ASN A 151 -3.86 -31.18 -42.69
CA ASN A 151 -3.68 -31.95 -43.92
C ASN A 151 -4.93 -32.78 -44.28
N ILE A 152 -6.06 -32.10 -44.47
CA ILE A 152 -7.36 -32.69 -44.83
C ILE A 152 -7.69 -32.29 -46.26
N VAL A 153 -8.21 -33.23 -47.06
CA VAL A 153 -8.63 -32.96 -48.44
C VAL A 153 -9.85 -32.03 -48.41
N VAL A 154 -9.62 -30.77 -48.79
CA VAL A 154 -10.69 -29.79 -48.98
C VAL A 154 -11.38 -30.01 -50.34
N PRO A 155 -12.68 -29.70 -50.49
CA PRO A 155 -13.44 -29.97 -51.72
C PRO A 155 -12.86 -29.35 -53.00
N TRP A 156 -12.03 -28.31 -52.86
CA TRP A 156 -11.35 -27.63 -53.97
C TRP A 156 -9.96 -28.20 -54.31
N ASN A 157 -9.55 -29.29 -53.63
CA ASN A 157 -8.27 -29.96 -53.77
C ASN A 157 -8.40 -31.36 -54.41
N THR A 158 -9.24 -31.49 -55.44
CA THR A 158 -9.39 -32.75 -56.20
C THR A 158 -8.61 -32.69 -57.51
N HIS A 159 -7.39 -33.26 -57.47
CA HIS A 159 -6.53 -33.71 -58.59
C HIS A 159 -5.99 -32.69 -59.65
N GLU A 160 -4.65 -32.65 -59.67
CA GLU A 160 -3.61 -32.28 -60.67
C GLU A 160 -3.77 -31.19 -61.76
N GLU A 161 -4.96 -30.76 -62.21
CA GLU A 161 -5.05 -29.79 -63.33
C GLU A 161 -5.49 -28.36 -62.94
N ASP A 162 -5.96 -28.13 -61.72
CA ASP A 162 -6.65 -26.89 -61.32
C ASP A 162 -5.82 -25.95 -60.41
N ARG A 163 -4.52 -25.76 -60.71
CA ARG A 163 -3.64 -24.82 -59.97
C ARG A 163 -4.18 -23.39 -59.92
N GLY A 164 -4.91 -22.96 -60.96
CA GLY A 164 -5.57 -21.65 -61.00
C GLY A 164 -6.73 -21.53 -60.00
N ARG A 165 -7.56 -22.58 -59.83
CA ARG A 165 -8.72 -22.55 -58.92
C ARG A 165 -8.31 -22.57 -57.44
N LEU A 166 -7.19 -23.22 -57.12
CA LEU A 166 -6.61 -23.21 -55.77
C LEU A 166 -6.23 -21.80 -55.31
N ALA A 167 -5.65 -20.98 -56.21
CA ALA A 167 -5.30 -19.60 -55.91
C ALA A 167 -6.56 -18.73 -55.65
N VAL A 168 -7.61 -18.91 -56.44
CA VAL A 168 -8.88 -18.17 -56.26
C VAL A 168 -9.58 -18.58 -54.96
N ALA A 169 -9.58 -19.88 -54.61
CA ALA A 169 -10.15 -20.37 -53.37
C ALA A 169 -9.38 -19.84 -52.14
N TRP A 170 -8.05 -19.82 -52.19
CA TRP A 170 -7.21 -19.27 -51.13
C TRP A 170 -7.43 -17.76 -50.95
N LEU A 171 -7.47 -17.00 -52.04
CA LEU A 171 -7.78 -15.56 -52.01
C LEU A 171 -9.20 -15.29 -51.48
N GLY A 172 -10.17 -16.15 -51.80
CA GLY A 172 -11.53 -16.08 -51.27
C GLY A 172 -11.59 -16.31 -49.76
N ILE A 173 -10.86 -17.31 -49.25
CA ILE A 173 -10.79 -17.60 -47.80
C ILE A 173 -10.10 -16.43 -47.06
N MET A 174 -8.98 -15.93 -47.58
CA MET A 174 -8.29 -14.77 -47.00
C MET A 174 -9.15 -13.51 -47.03
N GLY A 175 -9.85 -13.24 -48.15
CA GLY A 175 -10.76 -12.12 -48.27
C GLY A 175 -11.95 -12.22 -47.30
N CYS A 176 -12.51 -13.41 -47.12
CA CYS A 176 -13.58 -13.67 -46.16
C CYS A 176 -13.11 -13.45 -44.71
N LEU A 177 -11.91 -13.93 -44.36
CA LEU A 177 -11.30 -13.73 -43.03
C LEU A 177 -11.03 -12.25 -42.74
N LEU A 178 -10.46 -11.52 -43.70
CA LEU A 178 -10.21 -10.07 -43.58
C LEU A 178 -11.52 -9.27 -43.51
N GLY A 179 -12.53 -9.68 -44.28
CA GLY A 179 -13.88 -9.11 -44.24
C GLY A 179 -14.56 -9.33 -42.87
N ALA A 180 -14.52 -10.54 -42.34
CA ALA A 180 -15.06 -10.85 -41.03
C ALA A 180 -14.33 -10.09 -39.90
N PHE A 181 -13.00 -9.98 -39.99
CA PHE A 181 -12.21 -9.23 -39.02
C PHE A 181 -12.49 -7.73 -39.05
N SER A 182 -12.59 -7.14 -40.25
CA SER A 182 -12.94 -5.72 -40.41
C SER A 182 -14.37 -5.42 -39.96
N LEU A 183 -15.33 -6.32 -40.22
CA LEU A 183 -16.70 -6.22 -39.71
C LEU A 183 -16.72 -6.30 -38.18
N ALA A 184 -15.95 -7.22 -37.58
CA ALA A 184 -15.88 -7.36 -36.12
C ALA A 184 -15.23 -6.14 -35.45
N LEU A 185 -14.23 -5.52 -36.09
CA LEU A 185 -13.66 -4.25 -35.64
C LEU A 185 -14.65 -3.08 -35.75
N LEU A 186 -15.41 -3.00 -36.84
CA LEU A 186 -16.47 -2.00 -37.01
C LEU A 186 -17.56 -2.15 -35.95
N LEU A 187 -17.97 -3.39 -35.65
CA LEU A 187 -18.95 -3.69 -34.60
C LEU A 187 -18.42 -3.33 -33.20
N ALA A 188 -17.15 -3.66 -32.90
CA ALA A 188 -16.50 -3.30 -31.64
C ALA A 188 -16.41 -1.77 -31.46
N ARG A 189 -16.18 -1.05 -32.56
CA ARG A 189 -16.17 0.42 -32.59
C ARG A 189 -17.59 1.00 -32.43
N TYR A 190 -18.59 0.38 -33.05
CA TYR A 190 -20.00 0.78 -32.95
C TYR A 190 -20.56 0.58 -31.53
N LEU A 191 -20.18 -0.51 -30.86
CA LEU A 191 -20.58 -0.81 -29.48
C LEU A 191 -19.82 0.02 -28.41
N ARG A 192 -18.97 0.98 -28.81
CA ARG A 192 -18.17 1.83 -27.90
C ARG A 192 -17.35 1.04 -26.86
N PHE A 193 -16.91 -0.17 -27.17
CA PHE A 193 -15.97 -0.93 -26.32
C PHE A 193 -14.51 -0.47 -26.48
N VAL A 194 -14.23 0.34 -27.51
CA VAL A 194 -12.96 1.02 -27.81
C VAL A 194 -13.20 2.52 -27.77
#